data_AF-W7QF24-F1
#
_entry.id   AF-W7QF24-F1
#
_cell.length_a   1.000
_cell.length_b   1.000
_cell.length_c   1.000
_cell.angle_alpha   90.00
_cell.angle_beta   90.00
_cell.angle_gamma   90.00
#
_symmetry.space_group_name_H-M   'P 1'
#
loop_
_entity.id
_entity.type
_entity.pdbx_description
1 polymer ?
#
loop_
_entity_poly.entity_id
_entity_poly.type
_entity_poly.pdbx_seq_one_letter_code
_entity_poly.pdbx_strand_id
1 'polypeptide(L)'
;MALVAEPELVILDEPTSALDVLTQASIMNALKRVKRELGTSFILITHDVATSSELADRVALMYAGQLVEVADAGEFFGEPAHPYSRMLMASVPRLRQRQRPESIPG
;
A
#
# COMPACT_ATOMS: atom_id res chain seq x y z
N MET A 1 5.96 -1.55 20.64
CA MET A 1 4.97 -2.08 21.61
C MET A 1 4.09 -3.17 21.00
N ALA A 2 3.49 -2.98 19.82
CA ALA A 2 2.65 -3.99 19.17
C ALA A 2 3.33 -5.37 18.98
N LEU A 3 4.64 -5.39 18.70
CA LEU A 3 5.39 -6.62 18.47
C LEU A 3 5.85 -7.34 19.75
N VAL A 4 5.65 -6.76 20.95
CA VAL A 4 6.14 -7.34 22.21
C VAL A 4 5.44 -8.66 22.53
N ALA A 5 4.20 -8.82 22.09
CA ALA A 5 3.39 -10.02 22.33
C ALA A 5 3.53 -11.07 21.22
N GLU A 6 4.51 -10.92 20.31
CA GLU A 6 4.72 -11.82 19.16
C GLU A 6 3.41 -12.15 18.41
N PRO A 7 2.64 -11.13 17.99
CA PRO A 7 1.32 -11.35 17.44
C PRO A 7 1.37 -12.06 16.08
N GLU A 8 0.36 -12.88 15.81
CA GLU A 8 0.14 -13.47 14.49
C GLU A 8 -0.29 -12.43 13.45
N LEU A 9 -0.93 -11.33 13.89
CA LEU A 9 -1.42 -10.25 13.03
C LEU A 9 -1.17 -8.86 13.63
N VAL A 10 -0.72 -7.93 12.79
CA VAL A 10 -0.60 -6.50 13.13
C VAL A 10 -1.37 -5.67 12.10
N ILE A 11 -2.17 -4.73 12.61
CA ILE A 11 -2.86 -3.73 11.78
C ILE A 11 -2.07 -2.43 11.86
N LEU A 12 -1.69 -1.89 10.72
CA LEU A 12 -0.93 -0.66 10.56
C LEU A 12 -1.84 0.38 9.90
N ASP A 13 -2.35 1.32 10.68
CA ASP A 13 -3.22 2.39 10.19
C ASP A 13 -2.41 3.65 9.91
N GLU A 14 -2.19 3.96 8.63
CA GLU A 14 -1.40 5.10 8.14
C GLU A 14 -0.08 5.34 8.89
N PRO A 15 0.76 4.28 9.06
CA PRO A 15 1.88 4.29 10.02
C PRO A 15 3.02 5.26 9.67
N THR A 16 3.03 5.79 8.43
CA THR A 16 4.12 6.60 7.88
C THR A 16 3.72 8.05 7.59
N SER A 17 2.47 8.44 7.83
CA SER A 17 1.92 9.75 7.46
C SER A 17 2.65 10.97 8.05
N ALA A 18 3.25 10.81 9.24
CA ALA A 18 3.97 11.88 9.94
C ALA A 18 5.50 11.83 9.78
N LEU A 19 6.00 10.97 8.89
CA LEU A 19 7.43 10.66 8.80
C LEU A 19 8.04 11.25 7.52
N ASP A 20 9.32 11.61 7.61
CA ASP A 20 10.09 11.92 6.41
C ASP A 20 10.36 10.65 5.59
N VAL A 21 10.70 10.86 4.31
CA VAL A 21 10.89 9.78 3.33
C VAL A 21 11.98 8.77 3.76
N LEU A 22 13.05 9.21 4.42
CA LEU A 22 14.13 8.31 4.84
C LEU A 22 13.68 7.46 6.04
N THR A 23 13.01 8.08 7.02
CA THR A 23 12.47 7.36 8.18
C THR A 23 11.39 6.37 7.77
N GLN A 24 10.51 6.75 6.84
CA GLN A 24 9.53 5.85 6.24
C GLN A 24 10.21 4.61 5.65
N ALA A 25 11.20 4.79 4.77
CA ALA A 25 11.92 3.66 4.17
C ALA A 25 12.57 2.74 5.22
N SER A 26 13.12 3.31 6.30
CA SER A 26 13.69 2.54 7.41
C SER A 26 12.64 1.67 8.10
N ILE A 27 11.47 2.24 8.41
CA ILE A 27 10.36 1.50 9.05
C ILE A 27 9.81 0.43 8.12
N MET A 28 9.64 0.73 6.84
CA MET A 28 9.16 -0.24 5.84
C MET A 28 10.10 -1.44 5.74
N ASN A 29 11.41 -1.21 5.75
CA ASN A 29 12.41 -2.28 5.79
C ASN A 29 12.36 -3.09 7.09
N ALA A 30 12.12 -2.44 8.23
CA ALA A 30 11.94 -3.14 9.50
C ALA A 30 10.69 -4.03 9.48
N LEU A 31 9.56 -3.54 8.95
CA LEU A 31 8.33 -4.33 8.80
C LEU A 31 8.53 -5.55 7.89
N LYS A 32 9.23 -5.39 6.76
CA LYS A 32 9.62 -6.50 5.87
C LYS A 32 10.48 -7.55 6.58
N ARG A 33 11.36 -7.11 7.48
CA ARG A 33 12.20 -8.01 8.27
C ARG A 33 11.35 -8.78 9.28
N VAL A 34 10.48 -8.10 10.02
CA VAL A 34 9.58 -8.71 11.00
C VAL A 34 8.65 -9.74 10.34
N LYS A 35 8.04 -9.40 9.20
CA LYS A 35 7.19 -10.32 8.41
C LYS A 35 7.91 -11.62 8.09
N ARG A 36 9.18 -11.53 7.67
CA ARG A 36 10.01 -12.68 7.28
C ARG A 36 10.52 -13.49 8.47
N GLU A 37 10.92 -12.83 9.55
CA GLU A 37 11.58 -13.48 10.69
C GLU A 37 10.58 -14.07 11.70
N LEU A 38 9.45 -13.40 11.95
CA LEU A 38 8.48 -13.80 12.97
C LEU A 38 7.23 -14.49 12.38
N GLY A 39 7.07 -14.52 11.06
CA GLY A 39 5.86 -15.06 10.42
C GLY A 39 4.59 -14.24 10.70
N THR A 40 4.73 -13.03 11.25
CA THR A 40 3.62 -12.12 11.53
C THR A 40 2.98 -11.63 10.24
N SER A 41 1.66 -11.73 10.16
CA SER A 41 0.86 -11.14 9.09
C SER A 41 0.61 -9.66 9.32
N PHE A 42 0.46 -8.89 8.24
CA PHE A 42 0.19 -7.46 8.31
C PHE A 42 -1.04 -7.09 7.50
N ILE A 43 -1.88 -6.22 8.07
CA ILE A 43 -2.85 -5.42 7.31
C ILE A 43 -2.34 -3.98 7.35
N LEU A 44 -1.98 -3.45 6.19
CA LEU A 44 -1.60 -2.06 6.03
C LEU A 44 -2.78 -1.28 5.44
N ILE A 45 -3.20 -0.23 6.14
CA ILE A 45 -4.17 0.75 5.67
C ILE A 45 -3.35 1.98 5.29
N THR A 46 -3.41 2.37 4.02
CA THR A 46 -2.74 3.58 3.54
C THR A 46 -3.38 4.15 2.29
N HIS A 47 -3.29 5.46 2.13
CA HIS A 47 -3.56 6.17 0.88
C HIS A 47 -2.35 6.24 -0.06
N ASP A 48 -1.17 5.81 0.36
CA ASP A 48 0.05 5.83 -0.45
C ASP A 48 0.21 4.56 -1.30
N VAL A 49 0.06 4.73 -2.61
CA VAL A 49 0.23 3.66 -3.60
C VAL A 49 1.67 3.12 -3.62
N ALA A 50 2.69 3.97 -3.41
CA ALA A 50 4.07 3.52 -3.40
C ALA A 50 4.33 2.58 -2.22
N THR A 51 3.92 2.98 -1.02
CA THR A 51 4.03 2.19 0.22
C THR A 51 3.28 0.87 0.10
N SER A 52 2.05 0.88 -0.40
CA SER A 52 1.28 -0.37 -0.59
C SER A 52 1.92 -1.30 -1.62
N SER A 53 2.43 -0.77 -2.74
CA SER A 53 3.14 -1.57 -3.76
C SER A 53 4.42 -2.23 -3.25
N GLU A 54 5.02 -1.66 -2.20
CA GLU A 54 6.28 -2.13 -1.65
C GLU A 54 6.11 -3.30 -0.65
N LEU A 55 4.98 -3.37 0.06
CA LEU A 55 4.74 -4.32 1.16
C LEU A 55 3.67 -5.37 0.89
N ALA A 56 2.67 -5.05 0.07
CA ALA A 56 1.48 -5.85 -0.07
C ALA A 56 1.75 -7.11 -0.91
N ASP A 57 1.28 -8.27 -0.43
CA ASP A 57 1.13 -9.45 -1.28
C ASP A 57 -0.22 -9.40 -2.01
N ARG A 58 -1.25 -8.84 -1.36
CA ARG A 58 -2.61 -8.65 -1.86
C ARG A 58 -3.09 -7.25 -1.54
N VAL A 59 -3.89 -6.67 -2.43
CA VAL A 59 -4.43 -5.32 -2.29
C VAL A 59 -5.94 -5.37 -2.32
N ALA A 60 -6.57 -4.62 -1.42
CA ALA A 60 -8.00 -4.35 -1.42
C ALA A 60 -8.21 -2.84 -1.55
N LEU A 61 -8.79 -2.39 -2.67
CA LEU A 61 -9.11 -1.00 -2.89
C LEU A 61 -10.53 -0.72 -2.39
N MET A 62 -10.64 0.30 -1.54
CA MET A 62 -11.92 0.78 -1.03
C MET A 62 -12.31 2.10 -1.69
N TYR A 63 -13.57 2.22 -2.11
CA TYR A 63 -14.17 3.46 -2.57
C TYR A 63 -15.59 3.58 -2.02
N ALA A 64 -15.95 4.76 -1.50
CA ALA A 64 -17.26 5.02 -0.88
C ALA A 64 -17.68 3.96 0.16
N GLY A 65 -16.73 3.47 0.96
CA GLY A 65 -16.97 2.45 1.99
C GLY A 65 -17.20 1.03 1.45
N GLN A 66 -16.95 0.79 0.16
CA GLN A 66 -17.09 -0.52 -0.48
C GLN A 66 -15.73 -0.99 -1.01
N LEU A 67 -15.43 -2.29 -0.85
CA LEU A 67 -14.29 -2.89 -1.54
C LEU A 67 -14.64 -3.04 -3.01
N VAL A 68 -14.01 -2.24 -3.86
CA VAL A 68 -14.28 -2.19 -5.31
C VAL A 68 -13.36 -3.11 -6.10
N GLU A 69 -12.21 -3.48 -5.52
CA GLU A 69 -11.28 -4.45 -6.11
C GLU A 69 -10.47 -5.13 -5.02
N VAL A 70 -10.32 -6.45 -5.11
CA VAL A 70 -9.38 -7.22 -4.28
C VAL A 70 -8.63 -8.19 -5.18
N ALA A 71 -7.31 -8.06 -5.24
CA ALA A 71 -6.47 -8.86 -6.12
C ALA A 71 -5.08 -9.09 -5.53
N ASP A 72 -4.30 -9.99 -6.14
CA ASP A 72 -2.86 -10.08 -5.86
C ASP A 72 -2.18 -8.76 -6.26
N ALA A 73 -1.16 -8.35 -5.51
CA ALA A 73 -0.52 -7.05 -5.73
C ALA A 73 0.04 -6.92 -7.16
N GLY A 74 0.61 -7.98 -7.71
CA GLY A 74 1.11 -8.01 -9.08
C GLY A 74 0.03 -7.73 -10.13
N GLU A 75 -1.17 -8.30 -9.94
CA GLU A 75 -2.31 -8.08 -10.82
C GLU A 75 -2.88 -6.67 -10.62
N PHE A 76 -3.10 -6.26 -9.38
CA PHE A 76 -3.67 -4.95 -9.05
C PHE A 76 -2.84 -3.77 -9.58
N PHE A 77 -1.52 -3.81 -9.40
CA PHE A 77 -0.63 -2.73 -9.84
C PHE A 77 -0.24 -2.85 -11.33
N GLY A 78 -0.30 -4.05 -11.91
CA GLY A 78 0.04 -4.31 -13.31
C GLY A 78 -1.13 -4.09 -14.26
N GLU A 79 -2.29 -4.69 -13.96
CA GLU A 79 -3.50 -4.68 -14.77
C GLU A 79 -4.75 -4.50 -13.87
N PRO A 80 -4.95 -3.30 -13.29
CA PRO A 80 -6.10 -3.03 -12.44
C PRO A 80 -7.43 -3.24 -13.17
N ALA A 81 -8.31 -4.06 -12.61
CA ALA A 81 -9.55 -4.48 -13.26
C ALA A 81 -10.64 -3.41 -13.18
N HIS A 82 -10.82 -2.78 -12.02
CA HIS A 82 -11.89 -1.83 -11.78
C HIS A 82 -11.55 -0.45 -12.38
N PRO A 83 -12.52 0.26 -13.01
CA PRO A 83 -12.27 1.58 -13.60
C PRO A 83 -11.63 2.57 -12.62
N TYR A 84 -12.11 2.61 -11.38
CA TYR A 84 -11.53 3.45 -10.33
C TYR A 84 -10.06 3.12 -10.03
N SER A 85 -9.70 1.83 -9.98
CA SER A 85 -8.33 1.39 -9.77
C SER A 85 -7.41 1.85 -10.91
N ARG A 86 -7.87 1.77 -12.16
CA ARG A 86 -7.12 2.28 -13.33
C ARG A 86 -6.86 3.77 -13.22
N MET A 87 -7.88 4.53 -12.83
CA MET A 87 -7.79 5.99 -12.65
C MET A 87 -6.85 6.34 -11.49
N LEU A 88 -6.92 5.60 -10.39
CA LEU A 88 -5.98 5.72 -9.27
C LEU A 88 -4.54 5.51 -9.76
N MET A 89 -4.26 4.43 -10.50
CA MET A 89 -2.92 4.16 -11.04
C MET A 89 -2.44 5.18 -12.07
N ALA A 90 -3.36 5.84 -12.78
CA ALA A 90 -3.06 6.95 -13.70
C ALA A 90 -2.76 8.28 -12.99
N SER A 91 -3.29 8.45 -11.76
CA SER A 91 -3.08 9.64 -10.93
C SER A 91 -1.77 9.61 -10.14
N VAL A 92 -1.16 8.44 -9.97
CA VAL A 92 0.09 8.26 -9.23
C VAL A 92 1.28 8.76 -10.07
N PRO A 93 2.09 9.72 -9.57
CA PRO A 93 3.25 10.22 -10.29
C PRO A 93 4.32 9.13 -10.49
N ARG A 94 4.82 8.98 -11.73
CA ARG A 94 5.91 8.04 -12.04
C ARG A 94 7.21 8.78 -12.33
N LEU A 95 8.33 8.23 -11.85
CA LEU A 95 9.66 8.71 -12.21
C LEU A 95 9.82 8.61 -13.73
N ARG A 96 10.20 9.72 -14.39
CA ARG A 96 10.38 9.84 -15.85
C ARG A 96 9.08 9.85 -16.68
N GLN A 97 7.93 10.12 -16.08
CA GLN A 97 6.69 10.33 -16.84
C GLN A 97 6.77 11.63 -17.65
N ARG A 98 6.52 11.55 -18.96
CA ARG A 98 6.45 12.71 -19.87
C ARG A 98 5.09 13.42 -19.84
N GLN A 99 4.04 12.71 -19.45
CA GLN A 99 2.68 13.21 -19.37
C GLN A 99 2.33 13.52 -17.92
N ARG A 100 1.48 14.53 -17.70
CA ARG A 100 1.00 14.86 -16.35
C ARG A 100 0.07 13.75 -15.86
N PRO A 101 0.07 13.43 -14.55
CA PRO A 101 -0.91 12.53 -13.98
C PRO A 101 -2.34 13.00 -14.25
N GLU A 102 -3.24 12.07 -14.50
CA GLU A 102 -4.66 12.37 -14.70
C GLU A 102 -5.34 12.50 -13.33
N SER A 103 -6.10 13.58 -13.13
CA SER A 103 -6.95 13.69 -11.95
C SER A 103 -8.12 12.73 -12.08
N ILE A 104 -8.42 12.01 -11.00
CA ILE A 104 -9.68 11.27 -10.89
C ILE A 104 -10.83 12.30 -10.84
N PRO A 105 -11.76 12.31 -11.81
CA PRO A 105 -12.96 13.14 -11.74
C PRO A 105 -13.77 12.75 -10.51
N GLY A 106 -14.16 13.75 -9.73
CA GLY A 106 -14.97 13.65 -8.52
C GLY A 106 -15.65 14.98 -8.27
#